data_AF-A0AAV3PN70-F1
#
_entry.id   AF-A0AAV3PN70-F1
#
_cell.length_a   1.000
_cell.length_b   1.000
_cell.length_c   1.000
_cell.angle_alpha   90.00
_cell.angle_beta   90.00
_cell.angle_gamma   90.00
#
_symmetry.space_group_name_H-M   'P 1'
#
loop_
_entity.id
_entity.type
_entity.pdbx_description
1 polymer ?
#
loop_
_entity_poly.entity_id
_entity_poly.type
_entity_poly.pdbx_seq_one_letter_code
_entity_poly.pdbx_strand_id
1 'polypeptide(L)'
;MIALEARDKLSFVKGENPEPDVDHYTYRQWRKVNSTIISWILNALTPEIGRGYVFADNACDLWREIKESFGKSNGPKIYELRRKIYAARQGNDSVTVYYNKLKRLWDEFRCIKPNLVRIGDDEEKVMQFLMGLNDEYKAIRNQILLMEPLPSISKAYSMITNVESQRTVHSSINECVENTVFQAGVYSGGKVQSHGQRFDKPDKSHLKCDHCRKRGHLKAGCFKLRGYPDWWPEAKDMNLKRKGKFVANHDDRGFW
;
A
#
# COMPACT_ATOMS: atom_id res chain seq x y z
N MET A 1 30.33 11.04 -2.98
CA MET A 1 30.26 11.01 -4.46
C MET A 1 29.35 12.09 -5.04
N ILE A 2 28.11 12.24 -4.57
CA ILE A 2 27.15 13.24 -5.09
C ILE A 2 27.74 14.66 -5.15
N ALA A 3 28.46 15.11 -4.11
CA ALA A 3 29.09 16.44 -4.09
C ALA A 3 30.27 16.62 -5.07
N LEU A 4 30.93 15.53 -5.47
CA LEU A 4 32.00 15.54 -6.47
C LEU A 4 31.43 15.54 -7.89
N GLU A 5 30.35 14.78 -8.08
CA GLU A 5 29.59 14.71 -9.34
C GLU A 5 28.88 16.02 -9.64
N ALA A 6 28.26 16.65 -8.64
CA ALA A 6 27.64 17.98 -8.77
C ALA A 6 28.64 19.12 -9.07
N ARG A 7 29.94 18.84 -9.05
CA ARG A 7 31.02 19.82 -9.33
C ARG A 7 31.91 19.38 -10.48
N ASP A 8 31.54 18.34 -11.23
CA ASP A 8 32.31 17.76 -12.34
C ASP A 8 33.76 17.38 -11.98
N LYS A 9 34.00 17.03 -10.71
CA LYS A 9 35.34 16.68 -10.18
C LYS A 9 35.56 15.19 -10.01
N LEU A 10 34.58 14.38 -10.41
CA LEU A 10 34.63 12.92 -10.27
C LEU A 10 35.74 12.30 -11.14
N SER A 11 36.09 12.92 -12.26
CA SER A 11 37.16 12.51 -13.19
C SER A 11 38.55 12.47 -12.53
N PHE A 12 38.84 13.35 -11.57
CA PHE A 12 40.09 13.36 -10.80
C PHE A 12 40.21 12.12 -9.89
N VAL A 13 39.09 11.65 -9.33
CA VAL A 13 39.05 10.49 -8.44
C VAL A 13 39.06 9.17 -9.22
N LYS A 14 38.55 9.19 -10.47
CA LYS A 14 38.59 8.04 -11.39
C LYS A 14 39.92 7.89 -12.14
N GLY A 15 40.80 8.90 -12.09
CA GLY A 15 42.06 8.91 -12.82
C GLY A 15 41.92 9.27 -14.30
N GLU A 16 40.78 9.84 -14.71
CA GLU A 16 40.53 10.30 -16.09
C GLU A 16 41.28 11.60 -16.41
N ASN A 17 41.74 12.33 -15.38
CA ASN A 17 42.59 13.52 -15.49
C ASN A 17 43.97 13.25 -14.87
N PRO A 18 44.94 12.71 -15.64
CA PRO A 18 46.28 12.44 -15.13
C PRO A 18 47.01 13.72 -14.73
N GLU A 19 48.00 13.59 -13.85
CA GLU A 19 48.85 14.71 -13.45
C GLU A 19 49.59 15.27 -14.67
N PRO A 20 49.39 16.56 -15.01
CA PRO A 20 50.11 17.20 -16.11
C PRO A 20 51.57 17.47 -15.72
N ASP A 21 52.43 17.68 -16.71
CA ASP A 21 53.83 18.04 -16.48
C ASP A 21 53.95 19.32 -15.62
N VAL A 22 54.99 19.41 -14.80
CA VAL A 22 55.25 20.51 -13.87
C VAL A 22 55.34 21.85 -14.60
N ASP A 23 55.87 21.81 -15.83
CA ASP A 23 56.02 22.99 -16.69
C ASP A 23 54.76 23.33 -17.48
N HIS A 24 53.71 22.50 -17.41
CA HIS A 24 52.47 22.74 -18.13
C HIS A 24 51.61 23.81 -17.45
N TYR A 25 51.04 24.73 -18.24
CA TYR A 25 50.27 25.87 -17.73
C TYR A 25 49.07 25.49 -16.83
N THR A 26 48.52 24.28 -17.01
CA THR A 26 47.40 23.77 -16.19
C THR A 26 47.83 23.11 -14.88
N TYR A 27 49.13 22.84 -14.66
CA TYR A 27 49.64 22.13 -13.47
C TYR A 27 49.20 22.79 -12.17
N ARG A 28 49.34 24.12 -12.08
CA ARG A 28 48.93 24.88 -10.90
C ARG A 28 47.43 24.78 -10.62
N GLN A 29 46.59 24.74 -11.66
CA GLN A 29 45.14 24.62 -11.52
C GLN A 29 44.75 23.19 -11.14
N TRP A 30 45.37 22.19 -11.78
CA TRP A 30 45.18 20.78 -11.46
C TRP A 30 45.54 20.51 -10.00
N ARG A 31 46.69 21.00 -9.52
CA ARG A 31 47.15 20.84 -8.14
C ARG A 31 46.17 21.43 -7.11
N LYS A 32 45.61 22.62 -7.38
CA LYS A 32 44.57 23.22 -6.51
C LYS A 32 43.32 22.35 -6.43
N VAL A 33 42.86 21.81 -7.56
CA VAL A 33 41.68 20.94 -7.61
C VAL A 33 41.96 19.63 -6.88
N ASN A 34 43.11 19.01 -7.13
CA ASN A 34 43.57 17.80 -6.47
C ASN A 34 43.64 17.97 -4.94
N SER A 35 44.31 19.00 -4.43
CA SER A 35 44.39 19.27 -2.98
C SER A 35 43.01 19.55 -2.36
N THR A 36 42.10 20.19 -3.10
CA THR A 36 40.72 20.42 -2.63
C THR A 36 39.97 19.11 -2.48
N ILE A 37 40.12 18.19 -3.44
CA ILE A 37 39.47 16.87 -3.39
C ILE A 37 40.04 16.03 -2.26
N ILE A 38 41.37 16.05 -2.06
CA ILE A 38 42.02 15.39 -0.91
C ILE A 38 41.44 15.90 0.40
N SER A 39 41.31 17.22 0.57
CA SER A 39 40.69 17.80 1.77
C SER A 39 39.24 17.33 1.95
N TRP A 40 38.44 17.26 0.89
CA TRP A 40 37.06 16.77 0.98
C TRP A 40 36.99 15.28 1.34
N ILE A 41 37.91 14.46 0.81
CA ILE A 41 38.02 13.05 1.17
C ILE A 41 38.40 12.91 2.65
N LEU A 42 39.45 13.60 3.10
CA LEU A 42 39.90 13.56 4.49
C LEU A 42 38.82 14.05 5.47
N ASN A 43 38.08 15.10 5.13
CA ASN A 43 36.97 15.61 5.93
C ASN A 43 35.76 14.66 5.97
N ALA A 44 35.63 13.75 5.00
CA ALA A 44 34.58 12.73 5.00
C ALA A 44 34.96 11.48 5.83
N LEU A 45 36.23 11.35 6.21
CA LEU A 45 36.72 10.26 7.05
C LEU A 45 36.64 10.63 8.54
N THR A 46 36.54 9.61 9.39
CA THR A 46 36.74 9.83 10.83
C THR A 46 38.20 10.23 11.09
N PRO A 47 38.48 11.06 12.12
CA PRO A 47 39.85 11.51 12.42
C PRO A 47 40.84 10.37 12.62
N GLU A 48 40.37 9.21 13.10
CA GLU A 48 41.18 8.01 13.30
C GLU A 48 41.70 7.43 11.98
N ILE A 49 40.85 7.39 10.96
CA ILE A 49 41.20 6.90 9.63
C ILE A 49 41.95 7.98 8.85
N GLY A 50 41.48 9.23 8.91
CA GLY A 50 42.04 10.34 8.15
C GLY A 50 43.50 10.65 8.46
N ARG A 51 43.95 10.46 9.71
CA ARG A 51 45.36 10.67 10.11
C ARG A 51 46.36 9.83 9.32
N GLY A 52 45.98 8.62 8.89
CA GLY A 52 46.85 7.75 8.10
C GLY A 52 47.11 8.26 6.68
N TYR A 53 46.28 9.19 6.20
CA TYR A 53 46.25 9.62 4.80
C TYR A 53 46.58 11.11 4.61
N VAL A 54 47.02 11.82 5.65
CA VAL A 54 47.27 13.27 5.62
C VAL A 54 48.34 13.68 4.60
N PHE A 55 49.28 12.78 4.31
CA PHE A 55 50.38 13.00 3.36
C PHE A 55 50.09 12.50 1.94
N ALA A 56 48.83 12.24 1.61
CA ALA A 56 48.47 11.86 0.25
C ALA A 56 48.69 13.03 -0.72
N ASP A 57 49.44 12.78 -1.80
CA ASP A 57 49.74 13.77 -2.84
C ASP A 57 48.74 13.73 -4.00
N ASN A 58 48.08 12.58 -4.23
CA ASN A 58 47.16 12.37 -5.33
C ASN A 58 45.80 11.87 -4.84
N ALA A 59 44.72 12.56 -5.22
CA ALA A 59 43.35 12.22 -4.84
C ALA A 59 42.89 10.86 -5.40
N CYS A 60 43.36 10.48 -6.59
CA CYS A 60 43.05 9.21 -7.25
C CYS A 60 43.64 8.03 -6.47
N ASP A 61 44.92 8.13 -6.12
CA ASP A 61 45.61 7.07 -5.40
C ASP A 61 45.10 6.95 -3.96
N LEU A 62 44.87 8.09 -3.28
CA LEU A 62 44.20 8.15 -1.99
C LEU A 62 42.85 7.41 -2.02
N TRP A 63 42.01 7.72 -3.00
CA TRP A 63 40.71 7.07 -3.14
C TRP A 63 40.82 5.57 -3.41
N ARG A 64 41.79 5.16 -4.24
CA ARG A 64 42.05 3.75 -4.55
C ARG A 64 42.47 2.99 -3.30
N GLU A 65 43.39 3.54 -2.51
CA GLU A 65 43.88 2.93 -1.28
C GLU A 65 42.78 2.78 -0.22
N ILE A 66 41.94 3.81 -0.03
CA ILE A 66 40.76 3.74 0.83
C ILE A 66 39.80 2.65 0.35
N LYS A 67 39.54 2.61 -0.96
CA LYS A 67 38.65 1.61 -1.57
C LYS A 67 39.20 0.19 -1.41
N GLU A 68 40.50 0.00 -1.50
CA GLU A 68 41.12 -1.32 -1.32
C GLU A 68 41.15 -1.75 0.15
N SER A 69 41.46 -0.83 1.06
CA SER A 69 41.56 -1.08 2.50
C SER A 69 40.20 -1.32 3.16
N PHE A 70 39.18 -0.54 2.76
CA PHE A 70 37.85 -0.58 3.38
C PHE A 70 36.75 -1.14 2.48
N GLY A 71 37.00 -1.35 1.18
CA GLY A 71 35.98 -1.85 0.24
C GLY A 71 35.87 -3.38 0.15
N LYS A 72 36.83 -4.14 0.70
CA LYS A 72 36.90 -5.61 0.53
C LYS A 72 36.09 -6.41 1.57
N SER A 73 35.71 -5.84 2.71
CA SER A 73 35.09 -6.57 3.84
C SER A 73 33.55 -6.60 3.83
N ASN A 74 32.93 -6.78 2.67
CA ASN A 74 31.46 -6.74 2.57
C ASN A 74 30.78 -8.04 3.01
N GLY A 75 31.48 -9.17 3.12
CA GLY A 75 30.88 -10.48 3.43
C GLY A 75 30.05 -10.50 4.73
N PRO A 76 30.63 -10.19 5.90
CA PRO A 76 29.91 -10.13 7.17
C PRO A 76 28.78 -9.09 7.16
N LYS A 77 29.01 -7.93 6.55
CA LYS A 77 28.02 -6.85 6.44
C LYS A 77 26.83 -7.24 5.54
N ILE A 78 27.08 -7.94 4.43
CA ILE A 78 26.05 -8.53 3.55
C ILE A 78 25.23 -9.54 4.33
N TYR A 79 25.88 -10.41 5.09
CA TYR A 79 25.18 -11.40 5.92
C TYR A 79 24.31 -10.71 6.98
N GLU A 80 24.85 -9.71 7.67
CA GLU A 80 24.12 -8.92 8.66
C GLU A 80 22.90 -8.22 8.06
N LEU A 81 23.07 -7.56 6.90
CA LEU A 81 21.97 -6.89 6.21
C LEU A 81 20.90 -7.86 5.73
N ARG A 82 21.29 -9.00 5.15
CA ARG A 82 20.34 -10.06 4.78
C ARG A 82 19.55 -10.53 5.99
N ARG A 83 20.24 -10.82 7.09
CA ARG A 83 19.59 -11.22 8.34
C ARG A 83 18.61 -10.16 8.84
N LYS A 84 18.99 -8.88 8.81
CA LYS A 84 18.12 -7.75 9.20
C LYS A 84 16.90 -7.62 8.30
N ILE A 85 17.05 -7.81 6.98
CA ILE A 85 15.95 -7.77 6.01
C ILE A 85 14.97 -8.91 6.29
N TYR A 86 15.44 -10.16 6.38
CA TYR A 86 14.54 -11.31 6.62
C TYR A 86 13.92 -11.33 8.02
N ALA A 87 14.58 -10.75 9.02
CA ALA A 87 14.06 -10.60 10.37
C ALA A 87 13.16 -9.37 10.55
N ALA A 88 13.08 -8.46 9.57
CA ALA A 88 12.24 -7.28 9.67
C ALA A 88 10.76 -7.69 9.75
N ARG A 89 10.06 -7.14 10.73
CA ARG A 89 8.62 -7.28 10.95
C ARG A 89 8.03 -5.90 11.24
N GLN A 90 6.76 -5.71 10.92
CA GLN A 90 6.02 -4.49 11.22
C GLN A 90 5.89 -4.28 12.73
N GLY A 91 5.43 -5.29 13.47
CA GLY A 91 5.28 -5.18 14.91
C GLY A 91 4.29 -4.08 15.27
N ASN A 92 4.69 -3.14 16.14
CA ASN A 92 3.85 -2.00 16.54
C ASN A 92 4.02 -0.76 15.63
N ASP A 93 4.84 -0.84 14.60
CA ASP A 93 5.06 0.27 13.67
C ASP A 93 3.91 0.38 12.65
N SER A 94 3.63 1.59 12.15
CA SER A 94 2.72 1.77 11.02
C SER A 94 3.31 1.18 9.73
N VAL A 95 2.46 0.89 8.74
CA VAL A 95 2.90 0.32 7.46
C VAL A 95 3.95 1.21 6.80
N THR A 96 3.77 2.53 6.85
CA THR A 96 4.70 3.53 6.31
C THR A 96 6.08 3.46 6.98
N VAL A 97 6.12 3.37 8.32
CA VAL A 97 7.40 3.29 9.07
C VAL A 97 8.12 1.99 8.75
N TYR A 98 7.39 0.87 8.75
CA TYR A 98 7.94 -0.44 8.39
C TYR A 98 8.47 -0.46 6.94
N TYR A 99 7.72 0.07 5.99
CA TYR A 99 8.14 0.18 4.59
C TYR A 99 9.42 0.99 4.43
N ASN A 100 9.53 2.14 5.09
CA ASN A 100 10.72 2.97 5.04
C ASN A 100 11.94 2.28 5.66
N LYS A 101 11.75 1.50 6.74
CA LYS A 101 12.81 0.69 7.36
C LYS A 101 13.35 -0.36 6.38
N LEU A 102 12.46 -1.08 5.69
CA LEU A 102 12.85 -2.03 4.65
C LEU A 102 13.53 -1.35 3.48
N LYS A 103 12.98 -0.23 2.98
CA LYS A 103 13.56 0.56 1.89
C LYS A 103 14.99 0.98 2.19
N ARG A 104 15.25 1.46 3.40
CA ARG A 104 16.60 1.81 3.86
C ARG A 104 17.55 0.61 3.83
N LEU A 105 17.10 -0.57 4.28
CA LEU A 105 17.91 -1.78 4.27
C LEU A 105 18.20 -2.27 2.84
N TRP A 106 17.23 -2.19 1.93
CA TRP A 106 17.43 -2.51 0.52
C TRP A 106 18.40 -1.55 -0.15
N ASP A 107 18.29 -0.25 0.14
CA ASP A 107 19.21 0.77 -0.38
C ASP A 107 20.64 0.56 0.14
N GLU A 108 20.81 0.29 1.44
CA GLU A 108 22.12 -0.03 2.04
C GLU A 108 22.71 -1.31 1.42
N PHE A 109 21.88 -2.33 1.19
CA PHE A 109 22.30 -3.57 0.54
C PHE A 109 22.77 -3.32 -0.91
N ARG A 110 22.02 -2.52 -1.68
CA ARG A 110 22.34 -2.16 -3.06
C ARG A 110 23.65 -1.36 -3.15
N CYS A 111 23.92 -0.47 -2.20
CA CYS A 111 25.19 0.27 -2.14
C CYS A 111 26.41 -0.66 -1.98
N ILE A 112 26.25 -1.76 -1.24
CA ILE A 112 27.34 -2.70 -0.94
C ILE A 112 27.56 -3.69 -2.09
N LYS A 113 26.48 -4.16 -2.74
CA LYS A 113 26.56 -5.02 -3.92
C LYS A 113 25.58 -4.57 -5.00
N PRO A 114 25.98 -3.64 -5.88
CA PRO A 114 25.12 -3.17 -6.97
C PRO A 114 24.80 -4.26 -8.00
N ASN A 115 25.66 -5.30 -8.12
CA ASN A 115 25.52 -6.37 -9.12
C ASN A 115 24.81 -7.64 -8.63
N LEU A 116 24.31 -7.69 -7.38
CA LEU A 116 23.52 -8.83 -6.91
C LEU A 116 22.04 -8.61 -7.23
N VAL A 117 21.60 -9.24 -8.33
CA VAL A 117 20.25 -9.16 -8.89
C VAL A 117 19.15 -9.58 -7.89
N ARG A 118 19.43 -10.56 -7.02
CA ARG A 118 18.35 -11.27 -6.29
C ARG A 118 17.56 -10.38 -5.29
N ILE A 119 18.23 -9.69 -4.36
CA ILE A 119 17.56 -8.79 -3.39
C ILE A 119 17.11 -7.46 -4.04
N GLY A 120 17.41 -7.28 -5.33
CA GLY A 120 17.07 -6.11 -6.12
C GLY A 120 15.78 -6.24 -6.92
N ASP A 121 15.28 -7.46 -7.15
CA ASP A 121 14.07 -7.68 -7.94
C ASP A 121 12.84 -7.24 -7.15
N ASP A 122 11.92 -6.55 -7.85
CA ASP A 122 10.71 -6.04 -7.23
C ASP A 122 9.84 -7.16 -6.65
N GLU A 123 9.90 -8.37 -7.21
CA GLU A 123 9.24 -9.56 -6.69
C GLU A 123 9.78 -9.97 -5.30
N GLU A 124 11.11 -10.03 -5.12
CA GLU A 124 11.68 -10.41 -3.82
C GLU A 124 11.38 -9.34 -2.76
N LYS A 125 11.43 -8.06 -3.13
CA LYS A 125 11.05 -6.95 -2.24
C LYS A 125 9.59 -7.04 -1.82
N VAL A 126 8.68 -7.34 -2.75
CA VAL A 126 7.25 -7.52 -2.46
C VAL A 126 7.05 -8.69 -1.51
N MET A 127 7.67 -9.84 -1.78
CA MET A 127 7.60 -11.00 -0.89
C MET A 127 8.12 -10.69 0.52
N GLN A 128 9.29 -10.06 0.62
CA GLN A 128 9.88 -9.66 1.91
C GLN A 128 8.99 -8.67 2.67
N PHE A 129 8.42 -7.68 1.97
CA PHE A 129 7.49 -6.72 2.55
C PHE A 129 6.26 -7.43 3.11
N LEU A 130 5.60 -8.27 2.30
CA LEU A 130 4.40 -9.01 2.66
C LEU A 130 4.60 -10.01 3.81
N MET A 131 5.78 -10.65 3.89
CA MET A 131 6.10 -11.62 4.94
C MET A 131 6.20 -11.00 6.34
N GLY A 132 6.58 -9.73 6.44
CA GLY A 132 6.73 -9.07 7.73
C GLY A 132 5.57 -8.18 8.15
N LEU A 133 4.53 -8.03 7.33
CA LEU A 133 3.30 -7.34 7.72
C LEU A 133 2.50 -8.12 8.77
N ASN A 134 1.79 -7.38 9.61
CA ASN A 134 0.90 -7.96 10.62
C ASN A 134 -0.27 -8.72 9.98
N ASP A 135 -0.84 -9.68 10.73
CA ASP A 135 -1.95 -10.51 10.26
C ASP A 135 -3.23 -9.74 9.96
N GLU A 136 -3.35 -8.53 10.48
CA GLU A 136 -4.41 -7.59 10.13
C GLU A 136 -4.47 -7.35 8.62
N TYR A 137 -3.35 -7.41 7.90
CA TYR A 137 -3.29 -7.19 6.45
C TYR A 137 -3.34 -8.50 5.64
N LYS A 138 -3.66 -9.64 6.26
CA LYS A 138 -3.69 -10.95 5.60
C LYS A 138 -4.60 -11.00 4.38
N ALA A 139 -5.76 -10.34 4.42
CA ALA A 139 -6.69 -10.30 3.30
C ALA A 139 -6.07 -9.65 2.04
N ILE A 140 -5.47 -8.47 2.20
CA ILE A 140 -4.81 -7.78 1.09
C ILE A 140 -3.50 -8.45 0.67
N ARG A 141 -2.77 -9.05 1.61
CA ARG A 141 -1.60 -9.89 1.30
C ARG A 141 -1.97 -11.03 0.35
N ASN A 142 -3.05 -11.75 0.66
CA ASN A 142 -3.52 -12.84 -0.20
C ASN A 142 -3.98 -12.32 -1.57
N GLN A 143 -4.67 -11.18 -1.61
CA GLN A 143 -5.07 -10.55 -2.87
C GLN A 143 -3.85 -10.21 -3.75
N ILE A 144 -2.81 -9.60 -3.17
CA ILE A 144 -1.59 -9.25 -3.89
C ILE A 144 -0.87 -10.49 -4.40
N LEU A 145 -0.81 -11.57 -3.60
CA LEU A 145 -0.16 -12.83 -3.99
C LEU A 145 -0.89 -13.58 -5.13
N LEU A 146 -2.17 -13.29 -5.35
CA LEU A 146 -2.98 -13.87 -6.43
C LEU A 146 -2.94 -13.02 -7.72
N MET A 147 -2.24 -11.89 -7.72
CA MET A 147 -2.06 -11.09 -8.93
C MET A 147 -0.93 -11.67 -9.80
N GLU A 148 -1.21 -11.93 -11.08
CA GLU A 148 -0.21 -12.37 -12.06
C GLU A 148 -0.15 -11.38 -13.25
N PRO A 149 1.00 -10.70 -13.49
CA PRO A 149 2.26 -10.77 -12.74
C PRO A 149 2.20 -10.03 -11.38
N LEU A 150 3.11 -10.38 -10.47
CA LEU A 150 3.22 -9.72 -9.16
C LEU A 150 3.41 -8.20 -9.34
N PRO A 151 2.71 -7.37 -8.55
CA PRO A 151 2.84 -5.93 -8.66
C PRO A 151 4.22 -5.47 -8.21
N SER A 152 4.66 -4.29 -8.69
CA SER A 152 5.88 -3.68 -8.16
C SER A 152 5.73 -3.33 -6.68
N ILE A 153 6.87 -3.20 -5.99
CA ILE A 153 6.89 -2.88 -4.55
C ILE A 153 6.12 -1.58 -4.23
N SER A 154 6.22 -0.56 -5.09
CA SER A 154 5.48 0.70 -4.94
C SER A 154 3.96 0.50 -5.06
N LYS A 155 3.51 -0.40 -5.94
CA LYS A 155 2.08 -0.72 -6.13
C LYS A 155 1.55 -1.58 -4.98
N ALA A 156 2.32 -2.54 -4.49
CA ALA A 156 1.95 -3.31 -3.29
C ALA A 156 1.81 -2.40 -2.05
N TYR A 157 2.73 -1.45 -1.88
CA TYR A 157 2.67 -0.46 -0.81
C TYR A 157 1.42 0.45 -0.90
N SER A 158 1.09 0.97 -2.08
CA SER A 158 -0.10 1.81 -2.26
C SER A 158 -1.41 1.06 -2.02
N MET A 159 -1.47 -0.21 -2.43
CA MET A 159 -2.63 -1.07 -2.16
C MET A 159 -2.86 -1.25 -0.66
N ILE A 160 -1.81 -1.52 0.11
CA ILE A 160 -1.93 -1.75 1.56
C ILE A 160 -2.26 -0.46 2.32
N THR A 161 -1.62 0.65 1.97
CA THR A 161 -1.92 1.95 2.60
C THR A 161 -3.34 2.45 2.29
N ASN A 162 -3.88 2.14 1.12
CA ASN A 162 -5.29 2.41 0.81
C ASN A 162 -6.25 1.59 1.68
N VAL A 163 -5.92 0.35 2.03
CA VAL A 163 -6.74 -0.45 2.95
C VAL A 163 -6.62 0.05 4.39
N GLU A 164 -5.44 0.51 4.80
CA GLU A 164 -5.23 1.15 6.10
C GLU A 164 -6.13 2.40 6.26
N SER A 165 -6.16 3.29 5.25
CA SER A 165 -7.02 4.47 5.28
C SER A 165 -8.52 4.11 5.27
N GLN A 166 -8.95 3.15 4.44
CA GLN A 166 -10.34 2.68 4.43
C GLN A 166 -10.77 2.09 5.77
N ARG A 167 -9.89 1.37 6.48
CA ARG A 167 -10.17 0.86 7.82
C ARG A 167 -10.33 1.97 8.85
N THR A 168 -9.49 3.00 8.82
CA THR A 168 -9.65 4.13 9.75
C THR A 168 -11.00 4.83 9.58
N VAL A 169 -11.49 4.94 8.34
CA VAL A 169 -12.81 5.51 8.03
C VAL A 169 -13.95 4.58 8.46
N HIS A 170 -13.86 3.27 8.21
CA HIS A 170 -14.89 2.32 8.64
C HIS A 170 -14.95 2.14 10.17
N SER A 171 -13.80 2.25 10.86
CA SER A 171 -13.73 2.18 12.32
C SER A 171 -14.36 3.41 12.97
N SER A 172 -14.14 4.61 12.40
CA SER A 172 -14.77 5.85 12.88
C SER A 172 -16.28 5.93 12.61
N ILE A 173 -16.77 5.25 11.56
CA ILE A 173 -18.22 5.06 11.34
C ILE A 173 -18.81 4.10 12.39
N ASN A 174 -18.11 3.04 12.78
CA ASN A 174 -18.60 2.13 13.81
C ASN A 174 -18.69 2.79 15.20
N GLU A 175 -17.73 3.65 15.57
CA GLU A 175 -17.79 4.43 16.82
C GLU A 175 -18.96 5.42 16.85
N CYS A 176 -19.37 5.99 15.71
CA CYS A 176 -20.52 6.90 15.66
C CYS A 176 -21.87 6.16 15.82
N VAL A 177 -21.95 4.93 15.33
CA VAL A 177 -23.15 4.08 15.49
C VAL A 177 -23.26 3.58 16.94
N GLU A 178 -22.16 3.19 17.58
CA GLU A 178 -22.18 2.77 19.00
C GLU A 178 -22.55 3.90 19.97
N ASN A 179 -22.06 5.13 19.75
CA ASN A 179 -22.43 6.29 20.58
C ASN A 179 -23.90 6.69 20.43
N THR A 180 -24.52 6.44 19.27
CA THR A 180 -25.95 6.69 19.05
C THR A 180 -26.81 5.61 19.73
N VAL A 181 -26.33 4.38 19.84
CA VAL A 181 -27.01 3.29 20.55
C VAL A 181 -26.92 3.44 22.07
N PHE A 182 -25.86 4.05 22.60
CA PHE A 182 -25.66 4.22 24.05
C PHE A 182 -26.62 5.22 24.73
N GLN A 183 -27.28 6.11 23.98
CA GLN A 183 -28.30 7.02 24.54
C GLN A 183 -29.72 6.43 24.62
N ALA A 184 -29.96 5.25 24.05
CA ALA A 184 -31.29 4.61 24.05
C ALA A 184 -31.49 3.56 25.15
N GLY A 185 -30.53 3.42 26.08
CA GLY A 185 -30.45 2.30 27.03
C GLY A 185 -30.58 2.64 28.52
N VAL A 186 -31.27 3.71 28.91
CA VAL A 186 -31.46 4.06 30.34
C VAL A 186 -32.88 3.74 30.83
N TYR A 187 -33.39 2.53 30.58
CA TYR A 187 -34.49 1.98 31.38
C TYR A 187 -34.34 0.47 31.53
N SER A 188 -33.90 0.09 32.74
CA SER A 188 -34.29 -1.14 33.44
C SER A 188 -33.83 -2.49 32.89
N GLY A 189 -32.70 -2.96 33.45
CA GLY A 189 -32.68 -4.16 34.32
C GLY A 189 -32.87 -5.54 33.68
N GLY A 190 -31.79 -6.35 33.72
CA GLY A 190 -31.91 -7.82 33.81
C GLY A 190 -31.04 -8.62 32.84
N LYS A 191 -30.00 -9.24 33.42
CA LYS A 191 -29.07 -10.26 32.92
C LYS A 191 -29.44 -11.02 31.64
N VAL A 192 -28.48 -11.02 30.72
CA VAL A 192 -28.36 -11.90 29.55
C VAL A 192 -27.92 -13.31 29.97
N GLN A 193 -28.63 -14.34 29.50
CA GLN A 193 -28.05 -15.65 29.17
C GLN A 193 -28.50 -16.03 27.77
N SER A 194 -27.53 -16.41 26.94
CA SER A 194 -27.69 -16.65 25.52
C SER A 194 -28.10 -18.09 25.23
N HIS A 195 -29.15 -18.26 24.44
CA HIS A 195 -29.32 -19.44 23.61
C HIS A 195 -30.12 -19.07 22.36
N GLY A 196 -29.60 -19.49 21.20
CA GLY A 196 -29.96 -18.96 19.87
C GLY A 196 -31.45 -19.00 19.55
N GLN A 197 -31.96 -17.91 18.97
CA GLN A 197 -33.30 -17.85 18.42
C GLN A 197 -33.28 -17.30 17.00
N ARG A 198 -33.90 -18.07 16.11
CA ARG A 198 -34.31 -17.65 14.76
C ARG A 198 -35.13 -16.37 14.91
N PHE A 199 -34.85 -15.36 14.08
CA PHE A 199 -35.67 -14.15 14.01
C PHE A 199 -37.09 -14.51 13.57
N ASP A 200 -38.00 -14.65 14.52
CA ASP A 200 -39.43 -14.66 14.25
C ASP A 200 -39.85 -13.28 13.76
N LYS A 201 -40.46 -13.24 12.57
CA LYS A 201 -41.03 -12.02 11.99
C LYS A 201 -42.06 -11.46 12.98
N PRO A 202 -42.07 -10.13 13.23
CA PRO A 202 -43.03 -9.55 14.15
C PRO A 202 -44.46 -9.86 13.68
N ASP A 203 -45.27 -10.39 14.59
CA ASP A 203 -46.66 -10.74 14.32
C ASP A 203 -47.48 -9.47 14.05
N LYS A 204 -47.79 -9.23 12.76
CA LYS A 204 -48.57 -8.09 12.30
C LYS A 204 -50.08 -8.36 12.30
N SER A 205 -50.53 -9.47 12.90
CA SER A 205 -51.94 -9.90 12.94
C SER A 205 -52.90 -8.84 13.52
N HIS A 206 -52.41 -7.97 14.40
CA HIS A 206 -53.18 -6.91 15.06
C HIS A 206 -53.34 -5.63 14.21
N LEU A 207 -52.53 -5.44 13.17
CA LEU A 207 -52.60 -4.24 12.33
C LEU A 207 -53.74 -4.37 11.32
N LYS A 208 -54.77 -3.54 11.43
CA LYS A 208 -55.90 -3.52 10.48
C LYS A 208 -55.79 -2.29 9.59
N CYS A 209 -55.97 -2.48 8.28
CA CYS A 209 -55.93 -1.38 7.32
C CYS A 209 -57.30 -0.67 7.26
N ASP A 210 -57.32 0.64 7.47
CA ASP A 210 -58.55 1.44 7.42
C ASP A 210 -59.20 1.45 6.03
N HIS A 211 -58.41 1.28 4.97
CA HIS A 211 -58.89 1.40 3.59
C HIS A 211 -59.41 0.07 3.00
N CYS A 212 -58.71 -1.05 3.22
CA CYS A 212 -59.14 -2.35 2.69
C CYS A 212 -59.75 -3.29 3.74
N ARG A 213 -59.77 -2.87 5.02
CA ARG A 213 -60.24 -3.63 6.19
C ARG A 213 -59.56 -4.99 6.41
N LYS A 214 -58.53 -5.34 5.64
CA LYS A 214 -57.70 -6.55 5.84
C LYS A 214 -56.69 -6.33 6.99
N ARG A 215 -56.38 -7.39 7.71
CA ARG A 215 -55.38 -7.42 8.80
C ARG A 215 -53.96 -7.64 8.24
N GLY A 216 -52.92 -7.38 9.03
CA GLY A 216 -51.51 -7.52 8.63
C GLY A 216 -50.80 -6.24 8.17
N HIS A 217 -51.50 -5.11 7.98
CA HIS A 217 -50.90 -3.85 7.49
C HIS A 217 -51.73 -2.62 7.84
N LEU A 218 -51.08 -1.44 7.88
CA LEU A 218 -51.72 -0.13 8.00
C LEU A 218 -52.05 0.48 6.63
N LYS A 219 -52.86 1.54 6.59
CA LYS A 219 -53.24 2.27 5.36
C LYS A 219 -52.01 2.64 4.49
N ALA A 220 -50.88 3.00 5.10
CA ALA A 220 -49.64 3.35 4.42
C ALA A 220 -48.98 2.19 3.62
N GLY A 221 -49.26 0.94 4.02
CA GLY A 221 -48.78 -0.28 3.35
C GLY A 221 -49.84 -0.97 2.49
N CYS A 222 -50.97 -0.30 2.20
CA CYS A 222 -52.07 -0.94 1.49
C CYS A 222 -51.79 -1.05 -0.01
N PHE A 223 -51.60 -2.29 -0.49
CA PHE A 223 -51.40 -2.58 -1.92
C PHE A 223 -52.62 -2.21 -2.79
N LYS A 224 -53.83 -2.14 -2.20
CA LYS A 224 -55.01 -1.63 -2.90
C LYS A 224 -54.94 -0.11 -3.18
N LEU A 225 -54.14 0.63 -2.42
CA LEU A 225 -53.88 2.07 -2.65
C LEU A 225 -52.61 2.30 -3.47
N ARG A 226 -51.55 1.54 -3.22
CA ARG A 226 -50.22 1.75 -3.83
C ARG A 226 -49.96 0.94 -5.11
N GLY A 227 -50.88 0.03 -5.46
CA GLY A 227 -50.67 -0.94 -6.53
C GLY A 227 -50.05 -2.23 -5.99
N TYR A 228 -50.42 -3.36 -6.62
CA TYR A 228 -49.89 -4.68 -6.25
C TYR A 228 -48.56 -4.93 -6.97
N PRO A 229 -47.51 -5.39 -6.28
CA PRO A 229 -46.27 -5.82 -6.91
C PRO A 229 -46.48 -7.03 -7.83
N ASP A 230 -45.60 -7.21 -8.81
CA ASP A 230 -45.71 -8.26 -9.84
C ASP A 230 -45.69 -9.70 -9.30
N TRP A 231 -45.13 -9.91 -8.11
CA TRP A 231 -45.09 -11.21 -7.43
C TRP A 231 -46.35 -11.51 -6.60
N TRP A 232 -47.34 -10.61 -6.55
CA TRP A 232 -48.54 -10.80 -5.72
C TRP A 232 -49.51 -11.83 -6.35
N PRO A 233 -49.92 -12.90 -5.65
CA PRO A 233 -50.69 -14.00 -6.23
C PRO A 233 -52.03 -13.57 -6.87
N GLU A 234 -52.72 -12.58 -6.27
CA GLU A 234 -54.01 -12.07 -6.74
C GLU A 234 -53.90 -11.06 -7.91
N ALA A 235 -52.69 -10.61 -8.28
CA ALA A 235 -52.49 -9.66 -9.37
C ALA A 235 -52.61 -10.29 -10.76
N LYS A 236 -52.41 -11.62 -10.87
CA LYS A 236 -52.53 -12.35 -12.14
C LYS A 236 -53.97 -12.37 -12.65
N ASP A 237 -54.98 -12.37 -11.78
CA ASP A 237 -56.38 -12.53 -12.17
C ASP A 237 -57.05 -11.20 -12.60
N MET A 238 -56.53 -10.05 -12.17
CA MET A 238 -57.04 -8.74 -12.60
C MET A 238 -56.38 -8.23 -13.89
N ASN A 239 -55.17 -8.69 -14.22
CA ASN A 239 -54.51 -8.33 -15.48
C ASN A 239 -55.10 -9.04 -16.71
N LEU A 240 -55.83 -10.14 -16.52
CA LEU A 240 -56.62 -10.81 -17.57
C LEU A 240 -57.93 -10.06 -17.90
N LYS A 241 -58.53 -9.34 -16.95
CA LYS A 241 -59.78 -8.57 -17.19
C LYS A 241 -59.57 -7.20 -17.84
N ARG A 242 -58.35 -6.65 -17.83
CA ARG A 242 -58.02 -5.37 -18.50
C ARG A 242 -57.63 -5.52 -19.98
N LYS A 243 -57.32 -6.73 -20.46
CA LYS A 243 -56.95 -7.00 -21.87
C LYS A 243 -58.13 -7.42 -22.78
N GLY A 244 -59.38 -7.36 -22.29
CA GLY A 244 -60.57 -7.87 -22.99
C GLY A 244 -61.52 -6.82 -23.58
N LYS A 245 -61.05 -5.60 -23.91
CA LYS A 245 -61.85 -4.61 -24.66
C LYS A 245 -60.97 -3.80 -25.62
N PHE A 246 -60.58 -4.42 -26.72
CA PHE A 246 -60.46 -3.74 -28.01
C PHE A 246 -61.03 -4.69 -29.06
N VAL A 247 -62.16 -4.27 -29.63
CA VAL A 247 -62.93 -4.99 -30.64
C VAL A 247 -62.13 -5.00 -31.94
N ALA A 248 -62.06 -6.19 -32.54
CA ALA A 248 -61.57 -6.40 -33.89
C ALA A 248 -62.52 -5.74 -34.91
N ASN A 249 -61.97 -5.07 -35.90
CA ASN A 249 -62.53 -5.11 -37.25
C ASN A 249 -61.50 -5.84 -38.13
N HIS A 250 -61.75 -7.13 -38.33
CA HIS A 250 -61.28 -7.86 -39.50
C HIS A 250 -62.22 -7.49 -40.64
N ASP A 251 -61.69 -7.24 -41.83
CA ASP A 251 -62.02 -8.18 -42.90
C ASP A 251 -60.99 -8.11 -44.03
N ASP A 252 -60.46 -9.31 -44.29
CA ASP A 252 -59.62 -9.67 -45.40
C ASP A 252 -60.39 -9.69 -46.72
N ARG A 253 -59.64 -9.59 -47.81
CA ARG A 253 -59.72 -10.41 -49.04
C ARG A 253 -58.72 -9.76 -50.01
N GLY A 254 -57.66 -10.38 -50.52
CA GLY A 254 -57.47 -11.75 -51.00
C GLY A 254 -56.86 -11.62 -52.40
N PHE A 255 -55.88 -12.48 -52.75
CA PHE A 255 -55.31 -12.77 -54.10
C PHE A 255 -55.90 -11.96 -55.28
N TRP A 256 -55.16 -11.20 -56.09
CA TRP A 256 -53.87 -11.43 -56.77
C TRP A 256 -52.98 -10.19 -56.77
#